data_AF-A0AA48GRI8-F1
#
_entry.id   AF-A0AA48GRI8-F1
#
_cell.length_a   1.000
_cell.length_b   1.000
_cell.length_c   1.000
_cell.angle_alpha   90.00
_cell.angle_beta   90.00
_cell.angle_gamma   90.00
#
_symmetry.space_group_name_H-M   'P 1'
#
loop_
_entity.id
_entity.type
_entity.pdbx_description
1 polymer ?
#
loop_
_entity_poly.entity_id
_entity_poly.type
_entity_poly.pdbx_seq_one_letter_code
_entity_poly.pdbx_strand_id
1 'polypeptide(L)'
;MNKRLIAGTFFAALAALAIVGCSSTAADKAATLNPTTGAHPANWQTTHWAEYLKNPDGCKPCHGSTTDTAAAGGTSGVSCFGCHHPNGPHHPAGWADPAQHGRLGAQGAPNGATYFQGKGFASCTPCHGSDYTSPVGITPSCTSCHTKAPHPSKPWQSGLSPLNPNHDKTDYANASECVKCHALGANSDITPQPPAPAGTTPGCFNGTLCHTTKF
;
A
#
# COMPACT_ATOMS: atom_id res chain seq x y z
N MET A 1 68.02 26.69 35.37
CA MET A 1 67.23 25.81 36.27
C MET A 1 65.76 25.91 35.91
N ASN A 2 65.11 24.74 35.82
CA ASN A 2 63.67 24.47 35.95
C ASN A 2 62.70 24.78 34.78
N LYS A 3 62.58 23.75 33.92
CA LYS A 3 61.36 23.07 33.43
C LYS A 3 60.02 23.61 33.95
N ARG A 4 59.06 23.90 33.05
CA ARG A 4 57.61 23.52 33.03
C ARG A 4 57.03 23.96 31.68
N LEU A 5 56.09 23.32 31.00
CA LEU A 5 55.53 21.97 30.92
C LEU A 5 54.78 22.00 29.57
N ILE A 6 54.97 21.00 28.71
CA ILE A 6 54.18 20.80 27.49
C ILE A 6 52.83 20.22 27.92
N ALA A 7 51.72 20.91 27.65
CA ALA A 7 50.35 20.42 27.79
C ALA A 7 49.48 21.19 26.79
N GLY A 8 48.67 20.60 25.91
CA GLY A 8 48.44 19.20 25.60
C GLY A 8 47.64 19.13 24.30
N THR A 9 48.10 18.32 23.36
CA THR A 9 47.29 17.77 22.27
C THR A 9 46.39 16.69 22.85
N PHE A 10 45.07 16.91 22.96
CA PHE A 10 44.02 15.87 22.99
C PHE A 10 42.63 16.53 22.92
N PHE A 11 42.21 16.91 21.72
CA PHE A 11 40.77 16.95 21.36
C PHE A 11 40.62 16.28 19.99
N ALA A 12 41.00 15.01 19.94
CA ALA A 12 40.59 14.12 18.87
C ALA A 12 39.28 13.45 19.28
N ALA A 13 38.31 13.50 18.36
CA ALA A 13 37.23 12.54 18.17
C ALA A 13 36.28 12.30 19.36
N LEU A 14 35.14 13.01 19.37
CA LEU A 14 33.86 12.46 19.86
C LEU A 14 32.69 13.31 19.36
N ALA A 15 32.34 13.13 18.09
CA ALA A 15 30.98 13.30 17.59
C ALA A 15 30.78 12.34 16.41
N ALA A 16 31.19 11.08 16.61
CA ALA A 16 30.79 10.00 15.73
C ALA A 16 29.30 9.70 15.99
N LEU A 17 28.50 9.91 14.95
CA LEU A 17 27.21 9.26 14.69
C LEU A 17 26.20 9.27 15.84
N ALA A 18 25.42 10.35 15.93
CA ALA A 18 24.02 10.23 16.36
C ALA A 18 23.15 9.70 15.19
N ILE A 19 23.55 8.56 14.60
CA ILE A 19 22.65 7.79 13.73
C ILE A 19 21.97 6.75 14.63
N VAL A 20 21.18 7.26 15.58
CA VAL A 20 20.16 6.48 16.26
C VAL A 20 18.95 6.60 15.34
N GLY A 21 18.82 5.79 14.30
CA GLY A 21 18.62 4.36 14.39
C GLY A 21 17.12 4.15 14.57
N CYS A 22 16.35 4.17 13.47
CA CYS A 22 14.95 3.73 13.43
C CYS A 22 14.88 2.20 13.63
N SER A 23 15.61 1.66 14.62
CA SER A 23 15.60 0.26 15.03
C SER A 23 15.26 0.26 16.50
N SER A 24 14.05 -0.18 16.85
CA SER A 24 13.58 -0.13 18.23
C SER A 24 14.40 -1.08 19.10
N THR A 25 14.89 -0.63 20.26
CA THR A 25 15.30 -1.54 21.33
C THR A 25 14.12 -1.77 22.28
N ALA A 26 14.19 -2.79 23.14
CA ALA A 26 13.12 -3.07 24.10
C ALA A 26 12.89 -1.94 25.14
N ALA A 27 13.80 -0.95 25.20
CA ALA A 27 13.75 0.16 26.14
C ALA A 27 12.97 1.39 25.63
N ASP A 28 12.87 1.55 24.32
CA ASP A 28 12.13 2.62 23.67
C ASP A 28 10.70 2.16 23.38
N LYS A 29 9.72 2.92 23.89
CA LYS A 29 8.28 2.66 23.69
C LYS A 29 7.83 2.88 22.23
N ALA A 30 8.74 2.79 21.26
CA ALA A 30 8.44 2.89 19.84
C ALA A 30 7.74 1.59 19.37
N ALA A 31 7.06 1.66 18.23
CA ALA A 31 6.51 0.47 17.60
C ALA A 31 7.63 -0.54 17.34
N THR A 32 7.37 -1.84 17.57
CA THR A 32 8.36 -2.90 17.32
C THR A 32 8.79 -2.88 15.85
N LEU A 33 10.06 -2.61 15.60
CA LEU A 33 10.67 -2.63 14.26
C LEU A 33 11.46 -3.92 14.08
N ASN A 34 11.53 -4.40 12.83
CA ASN A 34 12.47 -5.45 12.47
C ASN A 34 13.89 -4.90 12.67
N PRO A 35 14.72 -5.49 13.54
CA PRO A 35 16.03 -4.94 13.90
C PRO A 35 17.03 -5.01 12.73
N THR A 36 16.77 -5.86 11.73
CA THR A 36 17.64 -6.05 10.56
C THR A 36 17.30 -5.06 9.45
N THR A 37 16.02 -4.75 9.24
CA THR A 37 15.56 -3.91 8.13
C THR A 37 15.15 -2.50 8.54
N GLY A 38 14.96 -2.25 9.84
CA GLY A 38 14.40 -1.00 10.35
C GLY A 38 12.95 -0.76 9.94
N ALA A 39 12.29 -1.75 9.34
CA ALA A 39 10.91 -1.65 8.87
C ALA A 39 9.93 -2.19 9.92
N HIS A 40 8.70 -1.71 9.88
CA HIS A 40 7.62 -2.35 10.63
C HIS A 40 7.42 -3.81 10.19
N PRO A 41 6.91 -4.69 11.08
CA PRO A 41 6.52 -6.05 10.71
C PRO A 41 5.50 -6.04 9.56
N ALA A 42 5.38 -7.17 8.87
CA ALA A 42 4.38 -7.33 7.82
C ALA A 42 2.97 -7.00 8.36
N ASN A 43 2.14 -6.37 7.52
CA ASN A 43 0.77 -5.97 7.85
C ASN A 43 0.64 -4.97 9.02
N TRP A 44 1.68 -4.19 9.33
CA TRP A 44 1.66 -3.18 10.41
C TRP A 44 0.48 -2.22 10.32
N GLN A 45 -0.08 -1.97 9.13
CA GLN A 45 -1.26 -1.12 8.95
C GLN A 45 -2.47 -1.61 9.76
N THR A 46 -2.56 -2.92 10.03
CA THR A 46 -3.65 -3.53 10.82
C THR A 46 -3.53 -3.24 12.31
N THR A 47 -2.33 -3.01 12.83
CA THR A 47 -2.06 -2.68 14.24
C THR A 47 -1.64 -1.22 14.43
N HIS A 48 -1.41 -0.49 13.34
CA HIS A 48 -0.95 0.91 13.30
C HIS A 48 -1.65 1.78 14.34
N TRP A 49 -2.98 1.78 14.35
CA TRP A 49 -3.75 2.62 15.25
C TRP A 49 -3.53 2.26 16.72
N ALA A 50 -3.55 0.96 17.03
CA ALA A 50 -3.32 0.48 18.39
C ALA A 50 -1.90 0.78 18.89
N GLU A 51 -0.89 0.68 18.01
CA GLU A 51 0.49 1.04 18.35
C GLU A 51 0.69 2.55 18.45
N TYR A 52 0.09 3.33 17.55
CA TYR A 52 0.14 4.80 17.58
C TYR A 52 -0.42 5.33 18.90
N LEU A 53 -1.55 4.80 19.38
CA LEU A 53 -2.16 5.21 20.65
C LEU A 53 -1.25 4.99 21.87
N LYS A 54 -0.33 4.01 21.83
CA LYS A 54 0.59 3.75 22.95
C LYS A 54 1.65 4.85 23.08
N ASN A 55 2.14 5.36 21.95
CA ASN A 55 3.19 6.38 21.94
C ASN A 55 3.26 7.15 20.59
N PRO A 56 2.39 8.16 20.39
CA PRO A 56 2.38 8.97 19.16
C PRO A 56 3.69 9.68 18.88
N ASP A 57 4.36 10.16 19.93
CA ASP A 57 5.62 10.91 19.82
C ASP A 57 6.78 10.01 19.38
N GLY A 58 6.69 8.70 19.65
CA GLY A 58 7.68 7.72 19.19
C GLY A 58 7.74 7.55 17.67
N CYS A 59 6.70 7.94 16.93
CA CYS A 59 6.64 7.83 15.47
C CYS A 59 7.31 9.02 14.76
N LYS A 60 7.24 10.21 15.36
CA LYS A 60 7.67 11.49 14.76
C LYS A 60 9.14 11.55 14.32
N PRO A 61 10.11 10.94 15.03
CA PRO A 61 11.52 10.99 14.62
C PRO A 61 11.78 10.42 13.22
N CYS A 62 11.02 9.39 12.80
CA CYS A 62 11.18 8.78 11.48
C CYS A 62 10.10 9.28 10.50
N HIS A 63 8.87 9.53 10.95
CA HIS A 63 7.73 9.89 10.08
C HIS A 63 7.46 11.40 9.95
N GLY A 64 8.13 12.24 10.73
CA GLY A 64 7.91 13.68 10.75
C GLY A 64 6.61 14.08 11.46
N SER A 65 6.09 15.24 11.07
CA SER A 65 4.90 15.83 11.71
C SER A 65 3.61 15.06 11.42
N THR A 66 2.77 14.93 12.45
CA THR A 66 1.42 14.35 12.36
C THR A 66 0.34 15.41 12.16
N THR A 67 0.68 16.70 12.22
CA THR A 67 -0.27 17.82 12.12
C THR A 67 0.08 18.84 11.03
N ASP A 68 1.29 18.76 10.46
CA ASP A 68 1.76 19.64 9.39
C ASP A 68 2.19 18.79 8.17
N THR A 69 1.46 18.94 7.07
CA THR A 69 1.72 18.20 5.82
C THR A 69 3.06 18.56 5.18
N ALA A 70 3.58 19.77 5.41
CA ALA A 70 4.87 20.22 4.87
C ALA A 70 6.06 19.60 5.62
N ALA A 71 5.85 19.21 6.88
CA ALA A 71 6.86 18.58 7.74
C ALA A 71 6.65 17.06 7.92
N ALA A 72 5.75 16.45 7.15
CA ALA A 72 5.44 15.04 7.21
C ALA A 72 6.34 14.20 6.29
N GLY A 73 6.36 12.88 6.51
CA GLY A 73 7.19 11.94 5.74
C GLY A 73 8.55 11.70 6.39
N GLY A 74 9.15 12.71 7.01
CA GLY A 74 10.40 12.58 7.77
C GLY A 74 11.51 11.86 7.00
N THR A 75 12.32 11.08 7.71
CA THR A 75 13.37 10.25 7.12
C THR A 75 12.85 8.93 6.53
N SER A 76 11.65 8.49 6.93
CA SER A 76 11.04 7.26 6.40
C SER A 76 10.42 7.45 5.00
N GLY A 77 10.14 8.69 4.61
CA GLY A 77 9.40 9.03 3.40
C GLY A 77 7.88 8.71 3.49
N VAL A 78 7.40 8.23 4.64
CA VAL A 78 6.00 7.80 4.83
C VAL A 78 5.26 8.82 5.69
N SER A 79 4.32 9.53 5.06
CA SER A 79 3.50 10.57 5.69
C SER A 79 2.20 10.02 6.28
N CYS A 80 1.84 10.45 7.51
CA CYS A 80 0.53 10.21 8.12
C CYS A 80 -0.60 10.67 7.21
N PHE A 81 -0.37 11.78 6.50
CA PHE A 81 -1.33 12.39 5.60
C PHE A 81 -1.52 11.63 4.31
N GLY A 82 -0.79 10.54 4.06
CA GLY A 82 -1.08 9.58 2.99
C GLY A 82 -2.43 8.86 3.21
N CYS A 83 -2.84 8.69 4.46
CA CYS A 83 -4.14 8.11 4.81
C CYS A 83 -4.98 9.03 5.71
N HIS A 84 -4.37 9.98 6.43
CA HIS A 84 -5.02 10.89 7.38
C HIS A 84 -4.91 12.35 6.93
N HIS A 85 -5.23 12.63 5.67
CA HIS A 85 -5.22 14.00 5.16
C HIS A 85 -6.19 14.90 5.96
N PRO A 86 -5.94 16.22 6.10
CA PRO A 86 -6.80 17.12 6.90
C PRO A 86 -8.26 17.20 6.42
N ASN A 87 -8.48 16.89 5.14
CA ASN A 87 -9.80 16.73 4.55
C ASN A 87 -10.26 15.26 4.50
N GLY A 88 -9.68 14.38 5.32
CA GLY A 88 -9.82 12.92 5.28
C GLY A 88 -9.09 12.26 4.09
N PRO A 89 -8.88 10.93 4.09
CA PRO A 89 -8.51 10.23 2.87
C PRO A 89 -9.67 10.36 1.90
N HIS A 90 -9.58 11.31 0.98
CA HIS A 90 -10.66 11.59 0.06
C HIS A 90 -10.22 11.20 -1.33
N HIS A 91 -10.99 10.27 -1.87
CA HIS A 91 -11.06 10.12 -3.29
C HIS A 91 -11.50 11.45 -3.94
N PRO A 92 -11.22 11.66 -5.24
CA PRO A 92 -11.70 12.84 -5.96
C PRO A 92 -13.20 13.06 -5.81
N ALA A 93 -13.65 14.31 -5.96
CA ALA A 93 -15.08 14.62 -5.95
C ALA A 93 -15.84 13.78 -6.99
N GLY A 94 -16.96 13.16 -6.57
CA GLY A 94 -17.74 12.28 -7.43
C GLY A 94 -17.24 10.83 -7.52
N TRP A 95 -16.28 10.42 -6.68
CA TRP A 95 -15.70 9.08 -6.75
C TRP A 95 -16.70 7.92 -6.68
N ALA A 96 -17.84 8.09 -6.00
CA ALA A 96 -18.88 7.06 -5.96
C ALA A 96 -19.46 6.71 -7.35
N ASP A 97 -19.20 7.54 -8.38
CA ASP A 97 -19.50 7.23 -9.77
C ASP A 97 -18.72 5.98 -10.23
N PRO A 98 -19.40 4.91 -10.72
CA PRO A 98 -18.74 3.71 -11.25
C PRO A 98 -17.72 3.99 -12.35
N ALA A 99 -17.90 5.05 -13.14
CA ALA A 99 -16.94 5.46 -14.16
C ALA A 99 -15.63 5.97 -13.54
N GLN A 100 -15.68 6.57 -12.34
CA GLN A 100 -14.50 7.02 -11.63
C GLN A 100 -13.89 5.90 -10.78
N HIS A 101 -14.66 5.39 -9.80
CA HIS A 101 -14.19 4.36 -8.86
C HIS A 101 -13.80 3.05 -9.55
N GLY A 102 -14.68 2.52 -10.40
CA GLY A 102 -14.48 1.22 -11.04
C GLY A 102 -13.59 1.32 -12.27
N ARG A 103 -14.03 2.10 -13.27
CA ARG A 103 -13.41 2.14 -14.60
C ARG A 103 -12.06 2.87 -14.62
N LEU A 104 -11.98 4.08 -14.07
CA LEU A 104 -10.77 4.90 -14.12
C LEU A 104 -9.83 4.68 -12.91
N GLY A 105 -10.38 4.23 -11.80
CA GLY A 105 -9.70 3.85 -10.57
C GLY A 105 -9.24 2.40 -10.61
N ALA A 106 -10.14 1.48 -10.21
CA ALA A 106 -9.80 0.08 -9.97
C ALA A 106 -9.30 -0.67 -11.22
N GLN A 107 -9.90 -0.47 -12.38
CA GLN A 107 -9.50 -1.12 -13.64
C GLN A 107 -8.29 -0.45 -14.33
N GLY A 108 -7.88 0.74 -13.87
CA GLY A 108 -6.80 1.51 -14.50
C GLY A 108 -5.42 0.87 -14.32
N ALA A 109 -4.47 1.30 -15.16
CA ALA A 109 -3.07 0.93 -15.01
C ALA A 109 -2.54 1.37 -13.63
N PRO A 110 -1.94 0.47 -12.83
CA PRO A 110 -1.21 0.86 -11.64
C PRO A 110 -0.15 1.90 -11.99
N ASN A 111 -0.28 3.10 -11.44
CA ASN A 111 0.58 4.24 -11.78
C ASN A 111 1.63 4.53 -10.70
N GLY A 112 1.70 3.70 -9.64
CA GLY A 112 2.61 3.91 -8.50
C GLY A 112 2.43 5.25 -7.79
N ALA A 113 1.39 6.02 -8.13
CA ALA A 113 1.13 7.32 -7.53
C ALA A 113 0.77 7.14 -6.06
N THR A 114 1.07 8.17 -5.26
CA THR A 114 0.70 8.24 -3.84
C THR A 114 -0.79 7.95 -3.65
N TYR A 115 -1.17 7.48 -2.47
CA TYR A 115 -2.50 6.97 -2.08
C TYR A 115 -3.73 7.76 -2.57
N PHE A 116 -3.61 9.05 -2.92
CA PHE A 116 -4.70 9.91 -3.39
C PHE A 116 -4.93 9.94 -4.91
N GLN A 117 -3.96 9.49 -5.71
CA GLN A 117 -4.02 9.52 -7.18
C GLN A 117 -3.69 8.15 -7.80
N GLY A 118 -3.56 7.14 -6.93
CA GLY A 118 -3.35 5.76 -7.33
C GLY A 118 -4.47 5.27 -8.23
N LYS A 119 -4.06 4.60 -9.32
CA LYS A 119 -4.94 3.77 -10.16
C LYS A 119 -4.58 2.31 -9.95
N GLY A 120 -5.50 1.41 -10.32
CA GLY A 120 -5.36 -0.03 -10.18
C GLY A 120 -5.80 -0.55 -8.81
N PHE A 121 -6.27 -1.79 -8.76
CA PHE A 121 -6.79 -2.41 -7.53
C PHE A 121 -5.79 -2.36 -6.38
N ALA A 122 -4.50 -2.60 -6.68
CA ALA A 122 -3.45 -2.67 -5.68
C ALA A 122 -3.30 -1.35 -4.90
N SER A 123 -3.61 -0.19 -5.50
CA SER A 123 -3.51 1.10 -4.82
C SER A 123 -4.55 1.31 -3.72
N CYS A 124 -5.62 0.49 -3.69
CA CYS A 124 -6.68 0.58 -2.70
C CYS A 124 -6.35 -0.19 -1.40
N THR A 125 -5.56 -1.26 -1.51
CA THR A 125 -5.22 -2.16 -0.39
C THR A 125 -4.57 -1.51 0.83
N PRO A 126 -3.79 -0.41 0.72
CA PRO A 126 -3.19 0.24 1.89
C PRO A 126 -4.23 0.84 2.85
N CYS A 127 -5.40 1.24 2.34
CA CYS A 127 -6.47 1.87 3.11
C CYS A 127 -7.68 0.93 3.33
N HIS A 128 -7.92 0.03 2.38
CA HIS A 128 -9.09 -0.88 2.39
C HIS A 128 -8.75 -2.31 2.84
N GLY A 129 -7.47 -2.58 3.17
CA GLY A 129 -7.00 -3.91 3.54
C GLY A 129 -6.66 -4.77 2.32
N SER A 130 -5.88 -5.83 2.54
CA SER A 130 -5.40 -6.72 1.48
C SER A 130 -6.50 -7.55 0.80
N ASP A 131 -7.62 -7.73 1.50
CA ASP A 131 -8.82 -8.45 1.06
C ASP A 131 -10.00 -7.52 0.76
N TYR A 132 -9.83 -6.20 0.92
CA TYR A 132 -10.87 -5.19 0.72
C TYR A 132 -12.08 -5.27 1.67
N THR A 133 -12.02 -6.14 2.67
CA THR A 133 -13.07 -6.34 3.70
C THR A 133 -12.66 -5.87 5.08
N SER A 134 -11.37 -5.64 5.27
CA SER A 134 -10.75 -5.23 6.53
C SER A 134 -10.26 -3.78 6.43
N PRO A 135 -11.16 -2.78 6.45
CA PRO A 135 -10.80 -1.39 6.31
C PRO A 135 -9.85 -0.93 7.42
N VAL A 136 -8.92 -0.04 7.07
CA VAL A 136 -8.06 0.65 8.04
C VAL A 136 -8.74 1.95 8.46
N GLY A 137 -9.11 2.06 9.73
CA GLY A 137 -9.75 3.27 10.29
C GLY A 137 -11.21 3.41 9.88
N ILE A 138 -11.56 4.51 9.20
CA ILE A 138 -12.95 4.87 8.84
C ILE A 138 -13.31 4.51 7.39
N THR A 139 -12.44 3.82 6.66
CA THR A 139 -12.71 3.47 5.26
C THR A 139 -13.86 2.45 5.17
N PRO A 140 -14.71 2.51 4.13
CA PRO A 140 -15.71 1.48 3.92
C PRO A 140 -15.06 0.19 3.40
N SER A 141 -15.60 -0.95 3.82
CA SER A 141 -15.35 -2.23 3.15
C SER A 141 -15.93 -2.18 1.73
N CYS A 142 -15.28 -2.82 0.74
CA CYS A 142 -15.91 -3.00 -0.56
C CYS A 142 -17.26 -3.70 -0.45
N THR A 143 -17.42 -4.62 0.51
CA THR A 143 -18.65 -5.38 0.72
C THR A 143 -19.79 -4.58 1.35
N SER A 144 -19.55 -3.36 1.86
CA SER A 144 -20.63 -2.50 2.34
C SER A 144 -21.52 -2.00 1.21
N CYS A 145 -20.97 -1.89 -0.01
CA CYS A 145 -21.70 -1.50 -1.21
C CYS A 145 -21.79 -2.65 -2.24
N HIS A 146 -20.76 -3.49 -2.33
CA HIS A 146 -20.71 -4.63 -3.24
C HIS A 146 -21.06 -5.94 -2.50
N THR A 147 -22.34 -6.30 -2.47
CA THR A 147 -22.81 -7.59 -1.93
C THR A 147 -22.56 -8.78 -2.87
N LYS A 148 -22.02 -8.50 -4.06
CA LYS A 148 -21.56 -9.46 -5.09
C LYS A 148 -20.17 -9.05 -5.55
N ALA A 149 -19.61 -9.73 -6.55
CA ALA A 149 -18.35 -9.34 -7.16
C ALA A 149 -18.32 -7.82 -7.48
N PRO A 150 -17.21 -7.11 -7.22
CA PRO A 150 -17.12 -5.66 -7.39
C PRO A 150 -17.05 -5.21 -8.85
N HIS A 151 -17.30 -6.12 -9.79
CA HIS A 151 -17.39 -5.87 -11.22
C HIS A 151 -18.71 -6.47 -11.77
N PRO A 152 -19.20 -5.99 -12.92
CA PRO A 152 -20.47 -6.44 -13.48
C PRO A 152 -20.58 -7.95 -13.68
N SER A 153 -21.82 -8.45 -13.53
CA SER A 153 -22.20 -9.82 -13.89
C SER A 153 -22.11 -10.03 -15.41
N LYS A 154 -22.19 -11.30 -15.86
CA LYS A 154 -22.34 -11.60 -17.29
C LYS A 154 -23.52 -10.82 -17.91
N PRO A 155 -23.38 -10.32 -19.15
CA PRO A 155 -22.21 -10.42 -20.02
C PRO A 155 -21.15 -9.34 -19.72
N TRP A 156 -20.06 -9.72 -19.03
CA TRP A 156 -18.98 -8.84 -18.58
C TRP A 156 -18.06 -8.34 -19.71
N GLN A 157 -18.21 -8.92 -20.91
CA GLN A 157 -17.54 -8.50 -22.14
C GLN A 157 -18.39 -7.53 -22.97
N SER A 158 -19.64 -7.27 -22.58
CA SER A 158 -20.52 -6.44 -23.40
C SER A 158 -20.03 -4.99 -23.37
N GLY A 159 -19.18 -4.62 -24.34
CA GLY A 159 -18.82 -3.24 -24.65
C GLY A 159 -19.99 -2.39 -25.16
N LEU A 160 -21.22 -2.83 -24.91
CA LEU A 160 -22.48 -2.19 -25.30
C LEU A 160 -22.82 -0.96 -24.46
N SER A 161 -22.00 -0.62 -23.45
CA SER A 161 -22.13 0.65 -22.75
C SER A 161 -20.75 1.24 -22.40
N PRO A 162 -20.44 2.48 -22.84
CA PRO A 162 -19.21 3.20 -22.48
C PRO A 162 -19.06 3.46 -20.98
N LEU A 163 -20.15 3.29 -20.22
CA LEU A 163 -20.23 3.53 -18.78
C LEU A 163 -20.16 2.25 -17.94
N ASN A 164 -20.10 1.08 -18.58
CA ASN A 164 -20.01 -0.19 -17.85
C ASN A 164 -18.55 -0.66 -17.75
N PRO A 165 -18.06 -1.01 -16.54
CA PRO A 165 -16.78 -1.71 -16.39
C PRO A 165 -16.85 -3.04 -17.15
N ASN A 166 -16.24 -3.09 -18.33
CA ASN A 166 -16.10 -4.30 -19.12
C ASN A 166 -14.68 -4.84 -18.99
N HIS A 167 -14.53 -6.15 -19.15
CA HIS A 167 -13.27 -6.84 -18.87
C HIS A 167 -12.15 -6.49 -19.85
N ASP A 168 -12.47 -6.20 -21.11
CA ASP A 168 -11.50 -5.86 -22.16
C ASP A 168 -10.74 -4.57 -21.88
N LYS A 169 -11.24 -3.77 -20.94
CA LYS A 169 -10.63 -2.51 -20.58
C LYS A 169 -9.90 -2.52 -19.24
N THR A 170 -9.86 -3.66 -18.55
CA THR A 170 -9.05 -3.85 -17.35
C THR A 170 -7.58 -3.89 -17.75
N ASP A 171 -6.75 -3.07 -17.11
CA ASP A 171 -5.31 -3.10 -17.34
C ASP A 171 -4.70 -4.40 -16.79
N TYR A 172 -3.88 -5.06 -17.61
CA TYR A 172 -3.28 -6.36 -17.30
C TYR A 172 -2.32 -6.34 -16.11
N ALA A 173 -1.78 -5.17 -15.75
CA ALA A 173 -0.93 -5.01 -14.58
C ALA A 173 -1.70 -5.21 -13.26
N ASN A 174 -3.03 -5.28 -13.29
CA ASN A 174 -3.85 -5.67 -12.13
C ASN A 174 -3.88 -7.19 -11.88
N ALA A 175 -3.16 -8.01 -12.64
CA ALA A 175 -3.20 -9.48 -12.53
C ALA A 175 -2.92 -10.01 -11.11
N SER A 176 -2.06 -9.35 -10.33
CA SER A 176 -1.77 -9.72 -8.93
C SER A 176 -2.97 -9.58 -8.00
N GLU A 177 -3.96 -8.78 -8.38
CA GLU A 177 -5.19 -8.57 -7.64
C GLU A 177 -6.27 -9.53 -8.12
N CYS A 178 -6.39 -9.72 -9.43
CA CYS A 178 -7.37 -10.64 -10.02
C CYS A 178 -7.13 -12.09 -9.59
N VAL A 179 -5.86 -12.50 -9.39
CA VAL A 179 -5.52 -13.89 -9.02
C VAL A 179 -6.09 -14.30 -7.66
N LYS A 180 -6.40 -13.32 -6.78
CA LYS A 180 -7.02 -13.57 -5.47
C LYS A 180 -8.37 -14.28 -5.59
N CYS A 181 -9.07 -14.09 -6.72
CA CYS A 181 -10.37 -14.72 -6.98
C CYS A 181 -10.39 -15.61 -8.24
N HIS A 182 -9.47 -15.38 -9.19
CA HIS A 182 -9.49 -16.02 -10.51
C HIS A 182 -8.28 -16.93 -10.78
N ALA A 183 -7.55 -17.35 -9.75
CA ALA A 183 -6.46 -18.32 -9.88
C ALA A 183 -6.92 -19.56 -10.66
N LEU A 184 -6.19 -19.92 -11.72
CA LEU A 184 -6.47 -21.06 -12.60
C LEU A 184 -7.90 -21.10 -13.15
N GLY A 185 -8.50 -19.93 -13.38
CA GLY A 185 -9.86 -19.83 -13.92
C GLY A 185 -10.98 -19.99 -12.88
N ALA A 186 -10.66 -19.97 -11.58
CA ALA A 186 -11.69 -19.95 -10.54
C ALA A 186 -12.71 -18.82 -10.77
N ASN A 187 -13.98 -19.08 -10.44
CA ASN A 187 -15.09 -18.12 -10.62
C ASN A 187 -15.29 -17.61 -12.07
N SER A 188 -14.81 -18.37 -13.06
CA SER A 188 -14.96 -18.10 -14.49
C SER A 188 -15.44 -19.36 -15.22
N ASP A 189 -16.09 -19.18 -16.37
CA ASP A 189 -16.38 -20.31 -17.28
C ASP A 189 -15.15 -20.71 -18.10
N ILE A 190 -14.09 -19.89 -18.05
CA ILE A 190 -12.85 -20.08 -18.81
C ILE A 190 -11.79 -20.59 -17.84
N THR A 191 -11.24 -21.76 -18.15
CA THR A 191 -10.06 -22.30 -17.48
C THR A 191 -8.85 -22.24 -18.41
N PRO A 192 -7.64 -21.91 -17.90
CA PRO A 192 -6.44 -21.83 -18.73
C PRO A 192 -6.01 -23.24 -19.19
N GLN A 193 -5.72 -23.40 -20.48
CA GLN A 193 -5.24 -24.66 -21.05
C GLN A 193 -4.01 -24.44 -21.94
N PRO A 194 -2.83 -25.01 -21.60
CA PRO A 194 -2.52 -25.67 -20.34
C PRO A 194 -2.46 -24.66 -19.16
N PRO A 195 -2.68 -25.09 -17.91
CA PRO A 195 -2.51 -24.23 -16.74
C PRO A 195 -1.03 -23.87 -16.53
N ALA A 196 -0.77 -22.71 -15.92
CA ALA A 196 0.58 -22.33 -15.54
C ALA A 196 1.14 -23.25 -14.44
N PRO A 197 2.46 -23.48 -14.41
CA PRO A 197 3.12 -24.13 -13.28
C PRO A 197 2.86 -23.41 -11.95
N ALA A 198 2.84 -24.16 -10.85
CA ALA A 198 2.72 -23.60 -9.50
C ALA A 198 3.86 -22.60 -9.21
N GLY A 199 3.53 -21.48 -8.57
CA GLY A 199 4.49 -20.42 -8.26
C GLY A 199 4.77 -19.44 -9.40
N THR A 200 4.17 -19.63 -10.58
CA THR A 200 4.27 -18.65 -11.68
C THR A 200 3.66 -17.32 -11.24
N THR A 201 4.35 -16.20 -11.50
CA THR A 201 3.85 -14.86 -11.22
C THR A 201 2.51 -14.62 -11.93
N PRO A 202 1.50 -14.06 -11.23
CA PRO A 202 0.19 -13.79 -11.82
C PRO A 202 0.26 -12.96 -13.10
N GLY A 203 -0.48 -13.38 -14.13
CA GLY A 203 -0.55 -12.72 -15.42
C GLY A 203 -1.81 -13.12 -16.17
N CYS A 204 -2.44 -12.16 -16.86
CA CYS A 204 -3.71 -12.41 -17.54
C CYS A 204 -3.60 -13.47 -18.63
N PHE A 205 -2.43 -13.59 -19.28
CA PHE A 205 -2.20 -14.35 -20.51
C PHE A 205 -1.09 -15.41 -20.38
N ASN A 206 -0.77 -15.86 -19.17
CA ASN A 206 0.29 -16.85 -18.94
C ASN A 206 -0.23 -18.16 -18.32
N GLY A 207 -1.55 -18.35 -18.27
CA GLY A 207 -2.19 -19.53 -17.70
C GLY A 207 -2.32 -19.54 -16.18
N THR A 208 -1.93 -18.47 -15.48
CA THR A 208 -2.16 -18.35 -14.01
C THR A 208 -3.57 -17.87 -13.68
N LEU A 209 -4.21 -17.17 -14.62
CA LEU A 209 -5.58 -16.66 -14.54
C LEU A 209 -6.47 -17.43 -15.53
N CYS A 210 -7.15 -16.74 -16.46
CA CYS A 210 -8.10 -17.33 -17.40
C CYS A 210 -7.53 -17.56 -18.81
N HIS A 211 -6.48 -16.83 -19.22
CA HIS A 211 -5.95 -16.90 -20.58
C HIS A 211 -4.50 -17.39 -20.61
N THR A 212 -4.16 -18.13 -21.67
CA THR A 212 -2.80 -18.63 -21.94
C THR A 212 -2.09 -17.87 -23.06
N THR A 213 -2.82 -17.04 -23.82
CA THR A 213 -2.29 -16.20 -24.90
C THR A 213 -3.05 -14.87 -24.96
N LYS A 214 -2.42 -13.84 -25.54
CA LYS A 214 -3.10 -12.58 -25.89
C LYS A 214 -4.05 -12.80 -27.09
N PHE A 215 -5.07 -11.94 -27.21
CA PHE A 215 -6.02 -11.90 -28.31
C PHE A 215 -5.71 -10.75 -29.27
#